data_AF-A0A0Q0CQZ1-F1
#
_entry.id   AF-A0A0Q0CQZ1-F1
#
_cell.length_a   1.000
_cell.length_b   1.000
_cell.length_c   1.000
_cell.angle_alpha   90.00
_cell.angle_beta   90.00
_cell.angle_gamma   90.00
#
_symmetry.space_group_name_H-M   'P 1'
#
loop_
_entity.id
_entity.type
_entity.pdbx_description
1 polymer ?
#
loop_
_entity_poly.entity_id
_entity_poly.type
_entity_poly.pdbx_seq_one_letter_code
_entity_poly.pdbx_strand_id
1 'polypeptide(L)' 'MSKPKRPNKAKSIIAQPLFRSRQEQPSKGKGSYRREAFQSKSWEASCFMAA' A
#
# COMPACT_ATOMS: atom_id res chain seq x y z
N MET A 1 -48.08 5.84 -8.96
CA MET A 1 -47.19 5.53 -7.82
C MET A 1 -45.82 5.16 -8.37
N SER A 2 -44.78 5.94 -8.07
CA SER A 2 -43.41 5.64 -8.50
C SER A 2 -42.87 4.43 -7.73
N LYS A 3 -42.18 3.52 -8.40
CA LYS A 3 -41.56 2.35 -7.75
C LYS A 3 -40.45 2.85 -6.81
N PRO A 4 -40.35 2.31 -5.57
CA PRO A 4 -39.29 2.70 -4.66
C PRO A 4 -37.93 2.38 -5.29
N LYS A 5 -37.03 3.36 -5.28
CA LYS A 5 -35.69 3.25 -5.87
C LYS A 5 -34.91 2.20 -5.07
N ARG A 6 -34.65 1.04 -5.68
CA ARG A 6 -33.88 -0.02 -5.03
C ARG A 6 -32.44 0.47 -4.80
N PRO A 7 -31.85 0.19 -3.62
CA PRO A 7 -30.47 0.59 -3.37
C PRO A 7 -29.52 -0.10 -4.36
N ASN A 8 -28.55 0.66 -4.87
CA ASN A 8 -27.58 0.18 -5.83
C ASN A 8 -26.56 -0.71 -5.13
N LYS A 9 -26.68 -2.03 -5.33
CA LYS A 9 -25.83 -3.04 -4.69
C LYS A 9 -24.34 -2.88 -5.03
N ALA A 10 -24.00 -2.44 -6.25
CA ALA A 10 -22.60 -2.22 -6.62
C ALA A 10 -21.98 -1.09 -5.80
N LYS A 11 -22.71 0.01 -5.58
CA LYS A 11 -22.26 1.11 -4.74
C LYS A 11 -22.13 0.71 -3.27
N SER A 12 -23.02 -0.14 -2.76
CA SER A 12 -22.89 -0.65 -1.39
C SER A 12 -21.66 -1.55 -1.21
N ILE A 13 -21.31 -2.34 -2.23
CA ILE A 13 -20.13 -3.21 -2.21
C ILE A 13 -18.84 -2.39 -2.23
N ILE A 14 -18.73 -1.40 -3.12
CA ILE A 14 -17.53 -0.55 -3.24
C ILE A 14 -17.25 0.23 -1.93
N ALA A 15 -18.28 0.57 -1.17
CA ALA A 15 -18.13 1.25 0.12
C ALA A 15 -17.64 0.33 1.25
N GLN A 16 -17.57 -0.99 1.05
CA GLN A 16 -17.08 -1.92 2.06
C GLN A 16 -15.55 -1.81 2.22
N PRO A 17 -15.01 -2.03 3.43
CA PRO A 17 -13.55 -2.04 3.67
C PRO A 17 -12.78 -3.02 2.78
N LEU A 18 -13.46 -4.06 2.28
CA LEU A 18 -12.92 -5.05 1.35
C LEU A 18 -12.33 -4.40 0.09
N PHE A 19 -12.99 -3.36 -0.43
CA PHE A 19 -12.62 -2.65 -1.66
C PHE A 19 -11.94 -1.30 -1.39
N ARG A 20 -11.41 -1.08 -0.18
CA ARG A 20 -10.65 0.13 0.13
C ARG A 20 -9.41 0.25 -0.77
N SER A 21 -8.98 1.48 -1.02
CA SER A 21 -7.70 1.72 -1.70
C SER A 21 -6.54 1.13 -0.89
N ARG A 22 -5.59 0.54 -1.62
CA ARG A 22 -4.35 0.00 -1.07
C ARG A 22 -3.20 0.82 -1.61
N GLN A 23 -2.33 1.26 -0.71
CA GLN A 23 -1.09 1.92 -1.05
C GLN A 23 0.05 0.94 -0.80
N GLU A 24 0.85 0.67 -1.83
CA GLU A 24 2.04 -0.15 -1.70
C GLU A 24 3.14 0.63 -0.96
N GLN A 25 3.99 -0.09 -0.23
CA GLN A 25 5.11 0.52 0.47
C GLN A 25 6.25 0.81 -0.52
N PRO A 26 6.68 2.07 -0.68
CA PRO A 26 7.73 2.41 -1.63
C PRO A 26 9.08 1.82 -1.19
N SER A 27 9.88 1.38 -2.16
CA SER A 27 11.24 0.86 -1.90
C SER A 27 12.26 1.96 -1.60
N LYS A 28 12.03 3.19 -2.07
CA LYS A 28 12.89 4.35 -1.87
C LYS A 28 12.06 5.62 -1.73
N GLY A 29 12.52 6.58 -0.92
CA GLY A 29 11.87 7.89 -0.73
C GLY A 29 11.06 8.00 0.57
N LYS A 30 9.96 8.77 0.55
CA LYS A 30 9.14 8.99 1.75
C LYS A 30 8.45 7.69 2.19
N GLY A 31 8.62 7.32 3.46
CA GLY A 31 8.01 6.11 4.01
C GLY A 31 8.74 4.82 3.66
N SER A 32 9.89 4.87 2.96
CA SER A 32 10.65 3.66 2.63
C SER A 32 11.60 3.19 3.73
N TYR A 33 11.77 3.96 4.82
CA TYR A 33 12.67 3.58 5.91
C TYR A 33 12.16 2.35 6.66
N ARG A 34 13.02 1.34 6.79
CA ARG A 34 12.75 0.07 7.49
C ARG A 34 13.71 -0.06 8.65
N ARG A 35 13.20 -0.08 9.89
CA ARG A 35 14.02 -0.16 11.11
C ARG A 35 14.92 -1.40 11.16
N GLU A 36 14.46 -2.50 10.59
CA GLU A 36 15.13 -3.82 10.66
C GLU A 36 15.92 -4.17 9.39
N ALA A 37 16.02 -3.27 8.40
CA ALA A 37 16.65 -3.60 7.12
C ALA A 37 18.17 -3.84 7.21
N PHE A 38 18.81 -3.47 8.33
CA PHE A 38 20.21 -3.75 8.60
C PHE A 38 20.32 -4.80 9.70
N GLN A 39 19.89 -6.03 9.41
CA GLN A 39 20.38 -7.15 10.21
C GLN A 39 21.87 -7.31 9.90
N SER A 40 22.68 -7.52 10.93
CA SER A 40 24.16 -7.55 10.97
C SER A 40 24.88 -8.51 9.99
N LYS A 41 24.14 -9.12 9.05
CA LYS A 41 24.63 -9.89 7.90
C LYS A 41 24.81 -9.06 6.61
N SER A 42 24.36 -7.80 6.56
CA SER A 42 24.38 -7.00 5.33
C SER A 42 25.63 -6.10 5.15
N TRP A 43 26.76 -6.42 5.79
CA TRP A 43 28.04 -5.70 5.58
C TRP A 43 28.41 -5.63 4.08
N GLU A 44 28.11 -6.69 3.32
CA GLU A 44 28.36 -6.76 1.87
C GLU A 44 27.42 -5.88 1.01
N ALA A 45 26.34 -5.33 1.59
CA ALA A 45 25.36 -4.54 0.83
C ALA A 45 25.72 -3.05 0.75
N SER A 46 26.75 -2.58 1.45
CA SER A 46 27.29 -1.23 1.26
C SER A 46 28.33 -1.21 0.13
N CYS A 47 27.90 -1.47 -1.11
CA CYS A 47 28.76 -1.16 -2.25
C CYS A 47 28.87 0.36 -2.40
N PHE A 48 30.01 0.88 -1.97
CA PHE A 48 30.47 2.24 -2.25
C PHE A 48 30.76 2.33 -3.76
N MET A 49 29.83 2.87 -4.54
CA MET A 49 30.11 3.29 -5.91
C MET A 49 30.76 4.68 -5.87
N ALA A 50 32.08 4.71 -5.76
CA ALA A 50 32.85 5.92 -6.12
C ALA A 50 33.12 5.94 -7.62
N ALA A 51 32.87 7.09 -8.22
CA ALA A 51 33.50 7.52 -9.47
C ALA A 51 34.38 8.73 -9.14
#